data_AF-A0A933Y3J4-F1
#
_entry.id   AF-A0A933Y3J4-F1
#
_cell.length_a   1.000
_cell.length_b   1.000
_cell.length_c   1.000
_cell.angle_alpha   90.00
_cell.angle_beta   90.00
_cell.angle_gamma   90.00
#
_symmetry.space_group_name_H-M   'P 1'
#
loop_
_entity.id
_entity.type
_entity.pdbx_description
1 polymer ?
#
loop_
_entity_poly.entity_id
_entity_poly.type
_entity_poly.pdbx_seq_one_letter_code
_entity_poly.pdbx_strand_id
1 'polypeptide(L)'
;DVALAACAAGPRGFAREEFGRAWPCERWAVDVERPDELFAACKAPLFGFSTTEPERALAIRALVHLAPHAVRHPLDVQPVVVEPMAQTGPDAAWRGDWTTRVRVENPFGFRVALHVGFAVRRGAFESRGLPEPFALEPGESREFDFALAGGAYGPGGDPLVLARFDWSRGPGRPGEALLIDAPIERLRRLYLGESAERIFLLPERPDDPPASLNVRRKGPFLLVALENPGGLADAQVVAHLDGAHFRGGKGLKLRLPGDFASRSDGVAFSAGVVGRRDGREVLRRWAGGLPSELEGGVPGRVLAR
;
A
#
# COMPACT_ATOMS: atom_id res chain seq x y z
N ASP A 1 -6.74 0.64 39.90
CA ASP A 1 -7.14 0.40 38.50
C ASP A 1 -7.18 1.69 37.71
N VAL A 2 -6.19 1.91 36.86
CA VAL A 2 -6.22 3.02 35.90
C VAL A 2 -7.08 2.53 34.74
N ALA A 3 -8.30 3.04 34.63
CA ALA A 3 -9.13 2.82 33.45
C ALA A 3 -8.39 3.42 32.24
N LEU A 4 -7.98 2.58 31.30
CA LEU A 4 -7.51 3.05 30.00
C LEU A 4 -8.71 3.74 29.32
N ALA A 5 -8.62 5.05 29.15
CA ALA A 5 -9.52 5.79 28.28
C ALA A 5 -9.42 5.19 26.87
N ALA A 6 -10.53 5.22 26.12
CA ALA A 6 -10.64 4.65 24.78
C ALA A 6 -9.36 4.85 23.94
N CYS A 7 -8.85 3.77 23.34
CA CYS A 7 -7.65 3.82 22.52
C CYS A 7 -8.00 3.48 21.07
N ALA A 8 -7.45 4.25 20.14
CA ALA A 8 -7.36 3.89 18.73
C ALA A 8 -5.92 3.48 18.42
N ALA A 9 -5.75 2.47 17.57
CA ALA A 9 -4.47 2.15 16.97
C ALA A 9 -4.51 2.55 15.49
N GLY A 10 -3.42 3.14 15.00
CA GLY A 10 -3.27 3.48 13.58
C GLY A 10 -2.94 2.25 12.73
N PRO A 11 -2.61 2.46 11.44
CA PRO A 11 -2.22 1.40 10.51
C PRO A 11 -1.15 0.47 11.12
N ARG A 12 -1.32 -0.85 10.96
CA ARG A 12 -0.44 -1.89 11.56
C ARG A 12 -0.38 -1.95 13.09
N GLY A 13 -1.09 -1.09 13.82
CA GLY A 13 -1.11 -1.07 15.29
C GLY A 13 -1.72 -2.33 15.92
N PHE A 14 -2.48 -3.09 15.13
CA PHE A 14 -3.25 -4.27 15.56
C PHE A 14 -2.45 -5.59 15.52
N ALA A 15 -1.25 -5.60 14.93
CA ALA A 15 -0.40 -6.81 14.82
C ALA A 15 0.44 -7.12 16.08
N ARG A 16 0.19 -6.45 17.21
CA ARG A 16 0.98 -6.59 18.45
C ARG A 16 0.32 -7.53 19.46
N GLU A 17 1.14 -8.21 20.27
CA GLU A 17 0.75 -9.11 21.39
C GLU A 17 -0.29 -8.52 22.37
N GLU A 18 -0.46 -7.21 22.38
CA GLU A 18 -1.44 -6.47 23.19
C GLU A 18 -2.91 -6.84 22.88
N PHE A 19 -3.15 -7.54 21.76
CA PHE A 19 -4.47 -7.96 21.30
C PHE A 19 -5.13 -9.06 22.12
N GLY A 20 -4.34 -9.91 22.77
CA GLY A 20 -4.83 -11.00 23.63
C GLY A 20 -5.24 -10.54 25.03
N ARG A 21 -5.05 -9.26 25.37
CA ARG A 21 -5.40 -8.72 26.69
C ARG A 21 -6.90 -8.39 26.74
N ALA A 22 -7.50 -8.46 27.93
CA ALA A 22 -8.85 -7.95 28.16
C ALA A 22 -8.79 -6.42 28.30
N TRP A 23 -9.62 -5.70 27.54
CA TRP A 23 -9.68 -4.24 27.56
C TRP A 23 -11.01 -3.80 28.21
N PRO A 24 -11.00 -2.81 29.12
CA PRO A 24 -12.21 -2.36 29.80
C PRO A 24 -13.06 -1.37 28.97
N CYS A 25 -12.76 -1.17 27.67
CA CYS A 25 -13.38 -0.13 26.84
C CYS A 25 -13.67 -0.61 25.40
N GLU A 26 -14.45 0.18 24.65
CA GLU A 26 -14.64 -0.02 23.21
C GLU A 26 -13.30 0.02 22.45
N ARG A 27 -13.19 -0.83 21.43
CA ARG A 27 -11.99 -0.98 20.62
C ARG A 27 -12.29 -0.54 19.20
N TRP A 28 -11.54 0.44 18.72
CA TRP A 28 -11.67 0.97 17.37
C TRP A 28 -10.35 0.86 16.62
N ALA A 29 -10.41 0.43 15.36
CA ALA A 29 -9.28 0.53 14.45
C ALA A 29 -9.47 1.71 13.50
N VAL A 30 -8.42 2.49 13.26
CA VAL A 30 -8.51 3.64 12.37
C VAL A 30 -7.61 3.46 11.16
N ASP A 31 -8.10 3.93 10.02
CA ASP A 31 -7.40 3.96 8.73
C ASP A 31 -6.94 2.56 8.28
N VAL A 32 -7.86 1.59 8.37
CA VAL A 32 -7.63 0.20 7.98
C VAL A 32 -7.89 0.05 6.48
N GLU A 33 -6.83 0.05 5.67
CA GLU A 33 -6.96 0.13 4.21
C GLU A 33 -6.60 -1.19 3.49
N ARG A 34 -5.67 -1.97 4.05
CA ARG A 34 -5.11 -3.15 3.36
C ARG A 34 -6.02 -4.37 3.53
N PRO A 35 -6.13 -5.25 2.51
CA PRO A 35 -7.01 -6.43 2.60
C PRO A 35 -6.70 -7.36 3.77
N ASP A 36 -5.43 -7.57 4.10
CA ASP A 36 -4.97 -8.36 5.24
C ASP A 36 -5.36 -7.72 6.58
N GLU A 37 -5.20 -6.41 6.70
CA GLU A 37 -5.56 -5.65 7.90
C GLU A 37 -7.09 -5.59 8.09
N LEU A 38 -7.85 -5.36 7.02
CA LEU A 38 -9.32 -5.42 7.03
C LEU A 38 -9.81 -6.82 7.42
N PHE A 39 -9.21 -7.88 6.86
CA PHE A 39 -9.55 -9.25 7.21
C PHE A 39 -9.30 -9.54 8.69
N ALA A 40 -8.16 -9.13 9.22
CA ALA A 40 -7.85 -9.25 10.65
C ALA A 40 -8.82 -8.44 11.52
N ALA A 41 -9.14 -7.20 11.13
CA ALA A 41 -10.08 -6.33 11.85
C ALA A 41 -11.50 -6.93 11.89
N CYS A 42 -11.98 -7.50 10.78
CA CYS A 42 -13.29 -8.17 10.71
C CYS A 42 -13.37 -9.44 11.57
N LYS A 43 -12.24 -10.08 11.89
CA LYS A 43 -12.17 -11.25 12.79
C LYS A 43 -11.93 -10.89 14.25
N ALA A 44 -11.47 -9.67 14.52
CA ALA A 44 -11.17 -9.18 15.85
C ALA A 44 -12.44 -8.76 16.61
N PRO A 45 -12.46 -8.85 17.95
CA PRO A 45 -13.54 -8.32 18.78
C PRO A 45 -13.44 -6.79 18.89
N LEU A 46 -13.61 -6.09 17.76
CA LEU A 46 -13.65 -4.63 17.65
C LEU A 46 -15.10 -4.14 17.72
N PHE A 47 -15.29 -2.93 18.24
CA PHE A 47 -16.56 -2.23 18.12
C PHE A 47 -16.77 -1.72 16.69
N GLY A 48 -15.70 -1.24 16.05
CA GLY A 48 -15.72 -0.78 14.67
C GLY A 48 -14.34 -0.46 14.13
N PHE A 49 -14.29 -0.10 12.85
CA PHE A 49 -13.10 0.44 12.22
C PHE A 49 -13.42 1.51 11.18
N SER A 50 -12.49 2.44 10.93
CA SER A 50 -12.56 3.37 9.79
C SER A 50 -11.71 2.86 8.62
N THR A 51 -12.18 3.15 7.41
CA THR A 51 -11.51 2.78 6.16
C THR A 51 -11.93 3.76 5.06
N THR A 52 -11.05 3.99 4.09
CA THR A 52 -11.39 4.68 2.84
C THR A 52 -11.83 3.73 1.72
N GLU A 53 -11.85 2.42 2.00
CA GLU A 53 -12.19 1.34 1.06
C GLU A 53 -13.49 0.61 1.47
N PRO A 54 -14.65 1.28 1.46
CA PRO A 54 -15.89 0.72 2.02
C PRO A 54 -16.36 -0.54 1.29
N GLU A 55 -16.23 -0.61 -0.04
CA GLU A 55 -16.62 -1.78 -0.84
C GLU A 55 -15.78 -3.01 -0.49
N ARG A 56 -14.45 -2.84 -0.42
CA ARG A 56 -13.52 -3.88 0.02
C ARG A 56 -13.86 -4.35 1.44
N ALA A 57 -14.11 -3.43 2.36
CA ALA A 57 -14.46 -3.78 3.74
C ALA A 57 -15.77 -4.58 3.84
N LEU A 58 -16.79 -4.24 3.05
CA LEU A 58 -18.03 -5.02 2.97
C LEU A 58 -17.80 -6.42 2.39
N ALA A 59 -17.02 -6.53 1.32
CA ALA A 59 -16.65 -7.80 0.71
C ALA A 59 -15.87 -8.71 1.69
N ILE A 60 -14.90 -8.16 2.41
CA ILE A 60 -14.11 -8.88 3.40
C ILE A 60 -14.97 -9.28 4.61
N ARG A 61 -15.91 -8.44 5.03
CA ARG A 61 -16.88 -8.80 6.09
C ARG A 61 -17.75 -9.99 5.65
N ALA A 62 -18.22 -10.00 4.41
CA ALA A 62 -18.95 -11.13 3.84
C ALA A 62 -18.06 -12.38 3.75
N LEU A 63 -16.81 -12.24 3.33
CA LEU A 63 -15.81 -13.31 3.31
C LEU A 63 -15.64 -13.96 4.70
N VAL A 64 -15.42 -13.15 5.74
CA VAL A 64 -15.24 -13.66 7.12
C VAL A 64 -16.49 -14.37 7.63
N HIS A 65 -17.68 -13.88 7.26
CA HIS A 65 -18.93 -14.55 7.61
C HIS A 65 -19.09 -15.91 6.91
N LEU A 66 -18.77 -15.98 5.62
CA LEU A 66 -18.92 -17.19 4.80
C LEU A 66 -17.80 -18.23 5.03
N ALA A 67 -16.61 -17.77 5.41
CA ALA A 67 -15.41 -18.57 5.64
C ALA A 67 -14.74 -18.23 6.98
N PRO A 68 -15.39 -18.46 8.14
CA PRO A 68 -14.87 -18.05 9.45
C PRO A 68 -13.55 -18.73 9.84
N HIS A 69 -13.28 -19.90 9.25
CA HIS A 69 -12.07 -20.68 9.46
C HIS A 69 -10.87 -20.18 8.64
N ALA A 70 -11.07 -19.34 7.62
CA ALA A 70 -9.98 -18.79 6.84
C ALA A 70 -9.03 -17.97 7.74
N VAL A 71 -7.73 -18.18 7.59
CA VAL A 71 -6.71 -17.57 8.46
C VAL A 71 -6.11 -16.29 7.88
N ARG A 72 -6.29 -16.05 6.58
CA ARG A 72 -5.77 -14.91 5.84
C ARG A 72 -6.72 -14.51 4.71
N HIS A 73 -6.49 -13.34 4.14
CA HIS A 73 -7.11 -12.94 2.88
C HIS A 73 -6.71 -13.94 1.77
N PRO A 74 -7.66 -14.47 0.98
CA PRO A 74 -7.39 -15.57 0.05
C PRO A 74 -6.83 -15.13 -1.29
N LEU A 75 -6.79 -13.82 -1.57
CA LEU A 75 -6.14 -13.25 -2.73
C LEU A 75 -4.88 -12.50 -2.29
N ASP A 76 -3.73 -12.97 -2.75
CA ASP A 76 -2.41 -12.41 -2.49
C ASP A 76 -1.75 -12.01 -3.82
N VAL A 77 -1.19 -10.81 -3.87
CA VAL A 77 -0.66 -10.19 -5.08
C VAL A 77 0.72 -9.66 -4.76
N GLN A 78 1.73 -10.10 -5.51
CA GLN A 78 3.08 -9.63 -5.29
C GLN A 78 3.20 -8.15 -5.66
N PRO A 79 3.88 -7.34 -4.81
CA PRO A 79 4.16 -5.97 -5.15
C PRO A 79 5.10 -5.88 -6.35
N VAL A 80 4.96 -4.84 -7.15
CA VAL A 80 5.86 -4.54 -8.26
C VAL A 80 6.82 -3.43 -7.88
N VAL A 81 8.08 -3.55 -8.30
CA VAL A 81 9.10 -2.52 -8.05
C VAL A 81 9.09 -1.52 -9.20
N VAL A 82 8.85 -0.25 -8.87
CA VAL A 82 8.96 0.86 -9.81
C VAL A 82 10.39 1.36 -9.75
N GLU A 83 11.22 0.90 -10.68
CA GLU A 83 12.56 1.45 -10.85
C GLU A 83 12.46 2.80 -11.59
N PRO A 84 13.21 3.83 -11.18
CA PRO A 84 13.35 5.02 -12.01
C PRO A 84 14.10 4.62 -13.29
N MET A 85 13.40 4.55 -14.42
CA MET A 85 13.99 4.15 -15.72
C MET A 85 15.10 5.12 -16.17
N ALA A 86 15.02 6.38 -15.72
CA ALA A 86 16.10 7.36 -15.80
C ALA A 86 16.18 8.19 -14.51
N GLN A 87 17.38 8.71 -14.20
CA GLN A 87 17.58 9.59 -13.06
C GLN A 87 16.94 10.99 -13.26
N THR A 88 16.53 11.37 -14.47
CA THR A 88 15.89 12.66 -14.75
C THR A 88 14.89 12.57 -15.89
N GLY A 89 13.86 13.42 -15.89
CA GLY A 89 12.94 13.62 -17.02
C GLY A 89 11.61 12.85 -16.92
N PRO A 90 10.82 12.79 -18.01
CA PRO A 90 9.53 12.07 -18.07
C PRO A 90 9.66 10.56 -17.80
N ASP A 91 10.87 10.02 -17.90
CA ASP A 91 11.19 8.62 -17.62
C ASP A 91 11.39 8.32 -16.13
N ALA A 92 11.34 9.34 -15.27
CA ALA A 92 11.20 9.18 -13.83
C ALA A 92 9.74 9.05 -13.37
N ALA A 93 8.76 8.99 -14.28
CA ALA A 93 7.34 8.89 -13.98
C ALA A 93 6.95 7.60 -13.23
N TRP A 94 5.74 7.56 -12.69
CA TRP A 94 5.17 6.43 -11.96
C TRP A 94 4.54 5.41 -12.93
N ARG A 95 5.37 4.87 -13.82
CA ARG A 95 5.02 3.94 -14.90
C ARG A 95 6.11 2.90 -15.14
N GLY A 96 5.77 1.83 -15.83
CA GLY A 96 6.71 0.76 -16.18
C GLY A 96 6.01 -0.46 -16.77
N ASP A 97 6.81 -1.51 -16.94
CA ASP A 97 6.40 -2.82 -17.42
C ASP A 97 6.83 -3.88 -16.40
N TRP A 98 5.89 -4.71 -15.97
CA TRP A 98 6.10 -5.67 -14.89
C TRP A 98 5.47 -7.02 -15.23
N THR A 99 6.02 -8.06 -14.63
CA THR A 99 5.33 -9.33 -14.43
C THR A 99 5.11 -9.49 -12.95
N THR A 100 3.86 -9.71 -12.53
CA THR A 100 3.52 -9.95 -11.12
C THR A 100 2.84 -11.29 -10.96
N ARG A 101 3.06 -11.90 -9.80
CA ARG A 101 2.48 -13.17 -9.40
C ARG A 101 1.27 -12.93 -8.51
N VAL A 102 0.21 -13.67 -8.80
CA VAL A 102 -1.00 -13.72 -7.98
C VAL A 102 -1.16 -15.13 -7.46
N ARG A 103 -1.52 -15.23 -6.18
CA ARG A 103 -2.01 -16.46 -5.57
C ARG A 103 -3.46 -16.25 -5.15
N VAL A 104 -4.33 -17.16 -5.57
CA VAL A 104 -5.71 -17.23 -5.08
C VAL A 104 -5.98 -18.58 -4.45
N GLU A 105 -6.62 -18.56 -3.29
CA GLU A 105 -7.02 -19.74 -2.52
C GLU A 105 -8.54 -19.81 -2.43
N ASN A 106 -9.10 -21.02 -2.39
CA ASN A 106 -10.50 -21.21 -2.03
C ASN A 106 -10.65 -21.27 -0.51
N PRO A 107 -11.18 -20.21 0.14
CA PRO A 107 -11.36 -20.18 1.59
C PRO A 107 -12.61 -20.94 2.06
N PHE A 108 -13.43 -21.46 1.14
CA PHE A 108 -14.72 -22.05 1.47
C PHE A 108 -14.62 -23.57 1.64
N GLY A 109 -15.53 -24.15 2.43
CA GLY A 109 -15.66 -25.59 2.60
C GLY A 109 -16.31 -26.31 1.40
N PHE A 110 -16.32 -25.70 0.21
CA PHE A 110 -16.97 -26.22 -0.99
C PHE A 110 -16.26 -25.72 -2.26
N ARG A 111 -16.43 -26.45 -3.36
CA ARG A 111 -15.89 -26.07 -4.67
C ARG A 111 -16.48 -24.74 -5.15
N VAL A 112 -15.62 -23.89 -5.71
CA VAL A 112 -15.98 -22.58 -6.29
C VAL A 112 -15.45 -22.45 -7.71
N ALA A 113 -16.20 -21.79 -8.58
CA ALA A 113 -15.71 -21.26 -9.83
C ALA A 113 -15.10 -19.86 -9.59
N LEU A 114 -14.03 -19.56 -10.30
CA LEU A 114 -13.20 -18.39 -10.12
C LEU A 114 -13.01 -17.65 -11.43
N HIS A 115 -13.36 -16.36 -11.39
CA HIS A 115 -13.05 -15.40 -12.45
C HIS A 115 -12.10 -14.35 -11.89
N VAL A 116 -10.93 -14.22 -12.51
CA VAL A 116 -9.93 -13.23 -12.13
C VAL A 116 -10.01 -12.06 -13.11
N GLY A 117 -10.03 -10.85 -12.57
CA GLY A 117 -10.06 -9.61 -13.34
C GLY A 117 -9.02 -8.61 -12.88
N PHE A 118 -8.97 -7.50 -13.59
CA PHE A 118 -8.08 -6.37 -13.31
C PHE A 118 -8.89 -5.07 -13.36
N ALA A 119 -8.67 -4.18 -12.39
CA ALA A 119 -9.30 -2.87 -12.34
C ALA A 119 -8.27 -1.75 -12.19
N VAL A 120 -8.41 -0.72 -13.01
CA VAL A 120 -7.57 0.48 -12.95
C VAL A 120 -8.22 1.49 -12.01
N ARG A 121 -7.47 1.97 -11.01
CA ARG A 121 -7.90 3.09 -10.16
C ARG A 121 -7.37 4.43 -10.64
N ARG A 122 -6.09 4.51 -11.01
CA ARG A 122 -5.46 5.74 -11.52
C ARG A 122 -4.35 5.48 -12.51
N GLY A 123 -4.40 6.20 -13.63
CA GLY A 123 -3.45 6.07 -14.74
C GLY A 123 -4.05 5.28 -15.89
N ALA A 124 -3.19 4.84 -16.82
CA ALA A 124 -3.56 3.99 -17.94
C ALA A 124 -2.72 2.73 -17.89
N PHE A 125 -3.36 1.56 -18.00
CA PHE A 125 -2.71 0.26 -17.93
C PHE A 125 -3.25 -0.71 -18.95
N GLU A 126 -2.38 -1.64 -19.34
CA GLU A 126 -2.70 -2.84 -20.08
C GLU A 126 -2.28 -4.05 -19.25
N SER A 127 -3.16 -5.05 -19.14
CA SER A 127 -2.87 -6.34 -18.49
C SER A 127 -2.96 -7.47 -19.52
N ARG A 128 -2.00 -8.40 -19.52
CA ARG A 128 -1.99 -9.58 -20.39
C ARG A 128 -1.67 -10.84 -19.59
N GLY A 129 -2.28 -11.97 -19.93
CA GLY A 129 -2.00 -13.26 -19.30
C GLY A 129 -2.79 -13.54 -18.01
N LEU A 130 -3.90 -12.82 -17.77
CA LEU A 130 -4.88 -13.25 -16.76
C LEU A 130 -5.44 -14.63 -17.15
N PRO A 131 -5.71 -15.52 -16.17
CA PRO A 131 -6.15 -16.87 -16.45
C PRO A 131 -7.59 -16.89 -16.97
N GLU A 132 -7.87 -17.82 -17.88
CA GLU A 132 -9.24 -18.24 -18.18
C GLU A 132 -9.95 -18.73 -16.90
N PRO A 133 -11.28 -18.63 -16.81
CA PRO A 133 -12.04 -19.09 -15.66
C PRO A 133 -11.68 -20.52 -15.27
N PHE A 134 -11.55 -20.77 -13.97
CA PHE A 134 -11.20 -22.06 -13.43
C PHE A 134 -11.99 -22.35 -12.16
N ALA A 135 -11.80 -23.51 -11.56
CA ALA A 135 -12.44 -23.85 -10.30
C ALA A 135 -11.41 -24.40 -9.32
N LEU A 136 -11.68 -24.20 -8.03
CA LEU A 136 -10.85 -24.66 -6.94
C LEU A 136 -11.67 -25.50 -5.97
N GLU A 137 -11.11 -26.63 -5.55
CA GLU A 137 -11.61 -27.42 -4.42
C GLU A 137 -11.37 -26.71 -3.08
N PRO A 138 -12.04 -27.12 -1.99
CA PRO A 138 -11.84 -26.51 -0.67
C PRO A 138 -10.37 -26.49 -0.25
N GLY A 139 -9.86 -25.31 0.12
CA GLY A 139 -8.45 -25.13 0.51
C GLY A 139 -7.43 -25.24 -0.62
N GLU A 140 -7.86 -25.51 -1.85
CA GLU A 140 -6.97 -25.50 -3.01
C GLU A 140 -6.52 -24.06 -3.31
N SER A 141 -5.28 -23.89 -3.76
CA SER A 141 -4.77 -22.61 -4.22
C SER A 141 -4.11 -22.73 -5.57
N ARG A 142 -4.22 -21.68 -6.38
CA ARG A 142 -3.57 -21.56 -7.68
C ARG A 142 -2.74 -20.30 -7.73
N GLU A 143 -1.55 -20.44 -8.31
CA GLU A 143 -0.67 -19.31 -8.64
C GLU A 143 -0.64 -19.11 -10.15
N PHE A 144 -0.53 -17.86 -10.57
CA PHE A 144 -0.31 -17.49 -11.97
C PHE A 144 0.40 -16.15 -12.05
N ASP A 145 1.16 -15.98 -13.12
CA ASP A 145 1.86 -14.74 -13.43
C ASP A 145 1.10 -14.02 -14.55
N PHE A 146 0.99 -12.69 -14.46
CA PHE A 146 0.46 -11.88 -15.56
C PHE A 146 1.33 -10.63 -15.77
N ALA A 147 1.32 -10.13 -17.00
CA ALA A 147 2.04 -8.94 -17.40
C ALA A 147 1.17 -7.70 -17.20
N LEU A 148 1.79 -6.63 -16.69
CA LEU A 148 1.18 -5.32 -16.49
C LEU A 148 2.08 -4.26 -17.09
N ALA A 149 1.54 -3.41 -17.94
CA ALA A 149 2.24 -2.28 -18.55
C ALA A 149 1.45 -1.00 -18.34
N GLY A 150 2.12 0.11 -18.03
CA GLY A 150 1.50 1.44 -17.94
C GLY A 150 1.79 2.20 -16.66
N GLY A 151 0.95 3.18 -16.32
CA GLY A 151 1.09 4.00 -15.12
C GLY A 151 0.56 5.43 -15.27
N ALA A 152 1.19 6.35 -14.54
CA ALA A 152 0.86 7.77 -14.50
C ALA A 152 2.10 8.63 -14.22
N TYR A 153 1.98 9.96 -14.31
CA TYR A 153 3.08 10.87 -13.94
C TYR A 153 3.31 10.97 -12.43
N GLY A 154 2.26 10.73 -11.64
CA GLY A 154 2.26 10.80 -10.18
C GLY A 154 1.68 9.53 -9.56
N PRO A 155 1.90 9.31 -8.25
CA PRO A 155 1.31 8.19 -7.56
C PRO A 155 -0.20 8.39 -7.42
N GLY A 156 -0.91 7.28 -7.24
CA GLY A 156 -2.36 7.21 -7.22
C GLY A 156 -2.81 5.86 -6.69
N GLY A 157 -4.13 5.63 -6.65
CA GLY A 157 -4.70 4.33 -6.28
C GLY A 157 -4.03 3.22 -7.08
N ASP A 158 -3.52 2.22 -6.37
CA ASP A 158 -2.87 1.09 -7.03
C ASP A 158 -3.91 0.27 -7.79
N PRO A 159 -3.56 -0.24 -8.98
CA PRO A 159 -4.47 -1.10 -9.72
C PRO A 159 -4.79 -2.36 -8.91
N LEU A 160 -5.97 -2.92 -9.11
CA LEU A 160 -6.47 -4.04 -8.32
C LEU A 160 -6.49 -5.31 -9.16
N VAL A 161 -6.14 -6.43 -8.54
CA VAL A 161 -6.58 -7.76 -8.98
C VAL A 161 -7.91 -8.03 -8.32
N LEU A 162 -8.88 -8.50 -9.11
CA LEU A 162 -10.21 -8.88 -8.65
C LEU A 162 -10.33 -10.40 -8.71
N ALA A 163 -10.92 -11.01 -7.69
CA ALA A 163 -11.29 -12.42 -7.69
C ALA A 163 -12.78 -12.56 -7.36
N ARG A 164 -13.55 -13.01 -8.35
CA ARG A 164 -14.94 -13.37 -8.17
C ARG A 164 -15.04 -14.87 -7.93
N PHE A 165 -15.58 -15.24 -6.78
CA PHE A 165 -15.89 -16.60 -6.39
C PHE A 165 -17.37 -16.84 -6.64
N ASP A 166 -17.72 -17.77 -7.52
CA ASP A 166 -19.09 -18.18 -7.81
C ASP A 166 -19.31 -19.61 -7.32
N TRP A 167 -20.44 -19.87 -6.66
CA TRP A 167 -20.80 -21.22 -6.22
C TRP A 167 -22.27 -21.55 -6.46
N SER A 168 -22.51 -22.83 -6.73
CA SER A 168 -23.87 -23.34 -6.88
C SER A 168 -24.53 -23.57 -5.52
N ARG A 169 -25.87 -23.64 -5.56
CA ARG A 169 -26.70 -24.05 -4.41
C ARG A 169 -26.24 -25.43 -3.92
N GLY A 170 -26.14 -25.58 -2.60
CA GLY A 170 -25.77 -26.82 -1.93
C GLY A 170 -26.57 -27.04 -0.65
N PRO A 171 -26.28 -28.11 0.11
CA PRO A 171 -26.95 -28.38 1.39
C PRO A 171 -26.84 -27.19 2.34
N GLY A 172 -27.98 -26.59 2.70
CA GLY A 172 -28.03 -25.43 3.61
C GLY A 172 -27.40 -24.14 3.06
N ARG A 173 -27.07 -24.06 1.76
CA ARG A 173 -26.40 -22.89 1.15
C ARG A 173 -27.04 -22.47 -0.17
N PRO A 174 -27.41 -21.19 -0.37
CA PRO A 174 -27.83 -20.68 -1.68
C PRO A 174 -26.66 -20.61 -2.66
N GLY A 175 -26.97 -20.60 -3.96
CA GLY A 175 -25.98 -20.29 -4.98
C GLY A 175 -25.81 -18.78 -5.05
N GLU A 176 -24.57 -18.31 -4.90
CA GLU A 176 -24.23 -16.89 -4.79
C GLU A 176 -22.82 -16.64 -5.34
N ALA A 177 -22.36 -15.40 -5.21
CA ALA A 177 -21.00 -15.04 -5.55
C ALA A 177 -20.45 -13.96 -4.61
N LEU A 178 -19.12 -13.96 -4.47
CA LEU A 178 -18.39 -12.95 -3.72
C LEU A 178 -17.24 -12.41 -4.57
N LEU A 179 -17.19 -11.09 -4.72
CA LEU A 179 -16.07 -10.39 -5.34
C LEU A 179 -15.18 -9.84 -4.23
N ILE A 180 -13.89 -10.19 -4.25
CA ILE A 180 -12.87 -9.56 -3.41
C ILE A 180 -11.77 -9.00 -4.29
N ASP A 181 -10.95 -8.12 -3.73
CA ASP A 181 -9.85 -7.48 -4.43
C ASP A 181 -8.58 -7.44 -3.58
N ALA A 182 -7.45 -7.30 -4.27
CA ALA A 182 -6.16 -7.01 -3.66
C ALA A 182 -5.37 -6.03 -4.54
N PRO A 183 -4.72 -5.01 -3.96
CA PRO A 183 -3.96 -4.04 -4.71
C PRO A 183 -2.63 -4.61 -5.21
N ILE A 184 -2.26 -4.23 -6.44
CA ILE A 184 -0.91 -4.43 -6.98
C ILE A 184 -0.05 -3.27 -6.45
N GLU A 185 0.45 -3.44 -5.23
CA GLU A 185 1.29 -2.44 -4.56
C GLU A 185 2.50 -2.07 -5.44
N ARG A 186 2.59 -0.80 -5.85
CA ARG A 186 3.73 -0.27 -6.61
C ARG A 186 4.72 0.36 -5.65
N LEU A 187 5.92 -0.20 -5.57
CA LEU A 187 6.93 0.18 -4.57
C LEU A 187 8.17 0.79 -5.23
N ARG A 188 8.65 1.91 -4.68
CA ARG A 188 10.04 2.33 -4.86
C ARG A 188 10.90 1.84 -3.71
N ARG A 189 12.15 1.49 -4.00
CA ARG A 189 13.14 1.07 -3.01
C ARG A 189 14.30 2.05 -2.99
N LEU A 190 14.72 2.43 -1.78
CA LEU A 190 15.91 3.23 -1.52
C LEU A 190 16.85 2.42 -0.63
N TYR A 191 18.00 2.06 -1.16
CA TYR A 191 19.04 1.38 -0.39
C TYR A 191 20.00 2.41 0.20
N LEU A 192 20.13 2.45 1.52
CA LEU A 192 21.02 3.37 2.21
C LEU A 192 22.36 2.71 2.47
N GLY A 193 23.39 3.16 1.77
CA GLY A 193 24.79 2.87 2.09
C GLY A 193 25.40 3.89 3.07
N GLU A 194 26.73 4.02 3.00
CA GLU A 194 27.49 5.00 3.79
C GLU A 194 27.40 6.43 3.23
N SER A 195 27.14 6.55 1.93
CA SER A 195 27.06 7.81 1.20
C SER A 195 25.65 8.41 1.20
N ALA A 196 25.56 9.69 0.88
CA ALA A 196 24.29 10.32 0.57
C ALA A 196 23.80 9.88 -0.81
N GLU A 197 22.52 9.55 -0.90
CA GLU A 197 21.83 9.17 -2.12
C GLU A 197 20.94 10.33 -2.58
N ARG A 198 21.07 10.73 -3.84
CA ARG A 198 20.14 11.67 -4.46
C ARG A 198 18.92 10.90 -4.93
N ILE A 199 17.74 11.31 -4.49
CA ILE A 199 16.46 10.81 -5.00
C ILE A 199 15.76 11.89 -5.82
N PHE A 200 15.26 11.50 -6.99
CA PHE A 200 14.48 12.37 -7.85
C PHE A 200 12.99 12.18 -7.58
N LEU A 201 12.29 13.30 -7.49
CA LEU A 201 10.84 13.34 -7.28
C LEU A 201 10.13 13.19 -8.61
N LEU A 202 8.98 12.53 -8.56
CA LEU A 202 8.08 12.32 -9.69
C LEU A 202 7.75 13.66 -10.34
N PRO A 203 7.71 13.74 -11.68
CA PRO A 203 7.28 14.94 -12.37
C PRO A 203 5.81 15.29 -12.08
N GLU A 204 4.92 14.35 -11.73
CA GLU A 204 3.47 14.59 -11.45
C GLU A 204 2.68 15.17 -12.64
N ARG A 205 3.33 15.85 -13.60
CA ARG A 205 2.83 16.35 -14.90
C ARG A 205 3.92 16.21 -15.97
N PRO A 206 3.59 16.25 -17.28
CA PRO A 206 4.57 16.11 -18.36
C PRO A 206 5.75 17.10 -18.30
N ASP A 207 5.46 18.38 -18.05
CA ASP A 207 6.44 19.48 -18.18
C ASP A 207 7.04 19.93 -16.85
N ASP A 208 6.85 19.14 -15.80
CA ASP A 208 7.28 19.52 -14.47
C ASP A 208 8.81 19.48 -14.36
N PRO A 209 9.46 20.58 -13.91
CA PRO A 209 10.91 20.59 -13.78
C PRO A 209 11.41 19.51 -12.83
N PRO A 210 12.62 18.96 -13.03
CA PRO A 210 13.20 18.00 -12.11
C PRO A 210 13.29 18.59 -10.69
N ALA A 211 12.85 17.81 -9.70
CA ALA A 211 13.01 18.12 -8.28
C ALA A 211 13.74 16.97 -7.61
N SER A 212 14.58 17.26 -6.61
CA SER A 212 15.40 16.24 -5.95
C SER A 212 15.60 16.52 -4.47
N LEU A 213 15.80 15.43 -3.73
CA LEU A 213 16.19 15.42 -2.33
C LEU A 213 17.49 14.62 -2.18
N ASN A 214 18.33 15.02 -1.24
CA ASN A 214 19.45 14.21 -0.77
C ASN A 214 19.02 13.45 0.49
N VAL A 215 19.21 12.14 0.48
CA VAL A 215 18.87 11.24 1.59
C VAL A 215 20.13 10.54 2.08
N ARG A 216 20.38 10.56 3.38
CA ARG A 216 21.52 9.83 3.96
C ARG A 216 21.22 9.28 5.33
N ARG A 217 21.81 8.13 5.64
CA ARG A 217 21.84 7.60 7.00
C ARG A 217 22.95 8.26 7.80
N LYS A 218 22.66 8.69 9.03
CA LYS A 218 23.67 9.12 10.02
C LYS A 218 23.33 8.51 11.38
N GLY A 219 23.98 7.38 11.68
CA GLY A 219 23.70 6.58 12.86
C GLY A 219 22.23 6.11 12.87
N PRO A 220 21.44 6.46 13.90
CA PRO A 220 20.04 6.07 14.00
C PRO A 220 19.08 7.05 13.29
N PHE A 221 19.60 8.00 12.52
CA PHE A 221 18.80 9.01 11.85
C PHE A 221 18.86 8.87 10.34
N LEU A 222 17.72 9.10 9.70
CA LEU A 222 17.60 9.38 8.28
C LEU A 222 17.52 10.89 8.08
N LEU A 223 18.46 11.45 7.33
CA LEU A 223 18.50 12.86 6.99
C LEU A 223 17.96 13.02 5.57
N VAL A 224 16.94 13.84 5.41
CA VAL A 224 16.31 14.15 4.11
C VAL A 224 16.43 15.64 3.89
N ALA A 225 17.12 16.07 2.84
CA ALA A 225 17.40 17.48 2.58
C ALA A 225 16.97 17.88 1.17
N LEU A 226 16.37 19.07 1.05
CA LEU A 226 16.02 19.67 -0.22
C LEU A 226 17.30 20.01 -0.98
N GLU A 227 17.42 19.48 -2.19
CA GLU A 227 18.50 19.81 -3.10
C GLU A 227 18.02 20.72 -4.22
N ASN A 228 16.94 20.33 -4.90
CA ASN A 228 16.33 21.12 -5.97
C ASN A 228 14.80 21.11 -5.81
N PRO A 229 14.15 22.28 -5.63
CA PRO A 229 12.71 22.37 -5.47
C PRO A 229 11.91 22.21 -6.77
N GLY A 230 12.55 22.08 -7.94
CA GLY A 230 11.86 21.94 -9.23
C GLY A 230 10.96 23.14 -9.56
N GLY A 231 11.46 24.35 -9.28
CA GLY A 231 10.76 25.60 -9.54
C GLY A 231 9.64 25.94 -8.56
N LEU A 232 9.49 25.19 -7.46
CA LEU A 232 8.53 25.52 -6.40
C LEU A 232 9.04 26.65 -5.51
N ALA A 233 8.21 27.67 -5.31
CA ALA A 233 8.44 28.71 -4.30
C ALA A 233 8.08 28.20 -2.90
N ASP A 234 8.66 28.81 -1.85
CA ASP A 234 8.41 28.46 -0.44
C ASP A 234 8.56 26.95 -0.13
N ALA A 235 9.48 26.27 -0.82
CA ALA A 235 9.59 24.82 -0.80
C ALA A 235 9.97 24.27 0.60
N GLN A 236 9.22 23.25 1.01
CA GLN A 236 9.31 22.55 2.28
C GLN A 236 9.42 21.04 2.05
N VAL A 237 10.27 20.37 2.83
CA VAL A 237 10.40 18.92 2.78
C VAL A 237 9.29 18.29 3.60
N VAL A 238 8.65 17.28 3.02
CA VAL A 238 7.69 16.39 3.68
C VAL A 238 8.20 14.95 3.61
N ALA A 239 7.94 14.16 4.65
CA ALA A 239 8.33 12.76 4.69
C ALA A 239 7.34 11.91 5.49
N HIS A 240 7.29 10.63 5.14
CA HIS A 240 6.59 9.57 5.84
C HIS A 240 7.64 8.52 6.18
N LEU A 241 7.71 8.11 7.46
CA LEU A 241 8.60 7.05 7.92
C LEU A 241 7.90 6.22 8.99
N ASP A 242 7.75 4.93 8.73
CA ASP A 242 7.17 3.93 9.65
C ASP A 242 5.84 4.36 10.31
N GLY A 243 4.92 4.92 9.52
CA GLY A 243 3.60 5.36 9.99
C GLY A 243 3.56 6.79 10.53
N ALA A 244 4.70 7.48 10.62
CA ALA A 244 4.76 8.87 11.07
C ALA A 244 4.97 9.85 9.91
N HIS A 245 4.24 10.96 9.91
CA HIS A 245 4.36 12.05 8.94
C HIS A 245 5.13 13.23 9.52
N PHE A 246 5.97 13.84 8.68
CA PHE A 246 6.85 14.94 9.04
C PHE A 246 6.80 16.03 7.96
N ARG A 247 6.79 17.29 8.38
CA ARG A 247 6.88 18.47 7.51
C ARG A 247 7.88 19.45 8.13
N GLY A 248 8.75 20.03 7.31
CA GLY A 248 9.79 20.94 7.77
C GLY A 248 10.28 21.87 6.65
N GLY A 249 11.24 22.73 6.96
CA GLY A 249 11.83 23.67 6.00
C GLY A 249 12.65 22.95 4.91
N LYS A 250 13.93 23.31 4.76
CA LYS A 250 14.79 22.71 3.73
C LYS A 250 15.30 21.31 4.06
N GLY A 251 14.93 20.73 5.21
CA GLY A 251 15.34 19.37 5.55
C GLY A 251 14.68 18.83 6.82
N LEU A 252 14.81 17.51 6.98
CA LEU A 252 14.25 16.73 8.07
C LEU A 252 15.30 15.78 8.63
N LYS A 253 15.19 15.53 9.94
CA LYS A 253 15.96 14.52 10.67
C LYS A 253 14.98 13.54 11.29
N LEU A 254 14.88 12.35 10.70
CA LEU A 254 13.90 11.34 11.07
C LEU A 254 14.60 10.22 11.85
N ARG A 255 13.98 9.72 12.93
CA ARG A 255 14.53 8.61 13.70
C ARG A 255 14.15 7.30 13.01
N LEU A 256 15.15 6.48 12.68
CA LEU A 256 14.91 5.13 12.19
C LEU A 256 14.47 4.20 13.34
N PRO A 257 13.62 3.19 13.06
CA PRO A 257 13.32 2.14 14.01
C PRO A 257 14.60 1.44 14.52
N GLY A 258 14.58 0.98 15.78
CA GLY A 258 15.75 0.34 16.39
C GLY A 258 16.18 -0.95 15.68
N ASP A 259 15.23 -1.64 15.06
CA ASP A 259 15.37 -2.87 14.28
C ASP A 259 15.54 -2.62 12.78
N PHE A 260 15.78 -1.37 12.34
CA PHE A 260 15.88 -1.01 10.91
C PHE A 260 16.84 -1.92 10.12
N ALA A 261 17.99 -2.25 10.69
CA ALA A 261 19.02 -3.04 10.01
C ALA A 261 18.63 -4.52 9.82
N SER A 262 17.70 -5.05 10.63
CA SER A 262 17.26 -6.45 10.56
C SER A 262 15.97 -6.64 9.75
N ARG A 263 15.31 -5.56 9.32
CA ARG A 263 14.08 -5.66 8.52
C ARG A 263 14.43 -5.93 7.05
N SER A 264 14.22 -7.17 6.60
CA SER A 264 14.48 -7.61 5.21
C SER A 264 13.68 -6.81 4.17
N ASP A 265 12.44 -6.45 4.50
CA ASP A 265 11.56 -5.69 3.60
C ASP A 265 11.75 -4.17 3.72
N GLY A 266 12.69 -3.74 4.56
CA GLY A 266 12.93 -2.35 4.91
C GLY A 266 11.82 -1.72 5.75
N VAL A 267 11.83 -0.40 5.79
CA VAL A 267 10.85 0.42 6.51
C VAL A 267 10.03 1.23 5.52
N ALA A 268 8.73 1.37 5.77
CA ALA A 268 7.86 2.20 4.95
C ALA A 268 8.39 3.64 4.92
N PHE A 269 8.67 4.15 3.71
CA PHE A 269 9.28 5.46 3.52
C PHE A 269 8.73 6.15 2.28
N SER A 270 8.47 7.43 2.42
CA SER A 270 8.26 8.32 1.29
C SER A 270 8.79 9.72 1.64
N ALA A 271 9.26 10.45 0.64
CA ALA A 271 9.68 11.84 0.79
C ALA A 271 9.21 12.69 -0.39
N GLY A 272 9.07 13.98 -0.16
CA GLY A 272 8.60 14.90 -1.17
C GLY A 272 8.85 16.35 -0.81
N VAL A 273 8.42 17.23 -1.70
CA VAL A 273 8.49 18.68 -1.56
C VAL A 273 7.10 19.24 -1.73
N VAL A 274 6.67 20.02 -0.76
CA VAL A 274 5.48 20.86 -0.86
C VAL A 274 5.92 22.31 -1.04
N GLY A 275 5.29 23.03 -1.96
CA GLY A 275 5.61 24.43 -2.23
C GLY A 275 4.53 25.08 -3.07
N ARG A 276 4.81 26.26 -3.61
CA ARG A 276 3.85 27.02 -4.43
C ARG A 276 4.29 27.11 -5.88
N ARG A 277 3.32 26.98 -6.78
CA ARG A 277 3.43 27.31 -8.20
C ARG A 277 2.16 28.03 -8.64
N ASP A 278 2.29 29.19 -9.27
CA ASP A 278 1.16 30.01 -9.72
C ASP A 278 0.12 30.28 -8.62
N GLY A 279 0.60 30.51 -7.39
CA GLY A 279 -0.23 30.77 -6.21
C GLY A 279 -0.92 29.54 -5.60
N ARG A 280 -0.75 28.33 -6.17
CA ARG A 280 -1.35 27.08 -5.67
C ARG A 280 -0.32 26.21 -4.95
N GLU A 281 -0.74 25.50 -3.91
CA GLU A 281 0.11 24.48 -3.27
C GLU A 281 0.28 23.29 -4.24
N VAL A 282 1.51 22.84 -4.40
CA VAL A 282 1.91 21.71 -5.25
C VAL A 282 2.76 20.77 -4.44
N LEU A 283 2.48 19.47 -4.56
CA LEU A 283 3.23 18.40 -3.94
C LEU A 283 3.97 17.61 -5.02
N ARG A 284 5.28 17.40 -4.82
CA ARG A 284 6.14 16.56 -5.64
C ARG A 284 6.62 15.39 -4.79
N ARG A 285 6.35 14.16 -5.21
CA ARG A 285 6.57 12.96 -4.37
C ARG A 285 7.64 12.07 -4.94
N TRP A 286 8.38 11.37 -4.09
CA TRP A 286 9.25 10.29 -4.54
C TRP A 286 8.47 9.01 -4.81
N ALA A 287 7.52 8.68 -3.93
CA ALA A 287 6.62 7.52 -3.99
C ALA A 287 5.25 7.90 -3.41
N GLY A 288 4.30 6.96 -3.34
CA GLY A 288 3.02 7.17 -2.64
C GLY A 288 3.19 7.44 -1.14
N GLY A 289 2.08 7.62 -0.42
CA GLY A 289 2.07 7.75 1.04
C GLY A 289 2.45 9.13 1.63
N LEU A 290 2.32 10.23 0.87
CA LEU A 290 2.51 11.60 1.37
C LEU A 290 1.36 12.54 0.97
N PRO A 291 1.04 13.48 1.87
CA PRO A 291 -0.04 13.33 2.84
C PRO A 291 -1.44 13.26 2.21
N SER A 292 -2.30 12.45 2.82
CA SER A 292 -3.78 12.42 2.84
C SER A 292 -4.57 12.88 1.60
N GLU A 293 -4.14 12.54 0.40
CA GLU A 293 -5.09 12.41 -0.70
C GLU A 293 -5.71 11.00 -0.62
N LEU A 294 -7.04 10.91 -0.72
CA LEU A 294 -7.72 9.65 -1.04
C LEU A 294 -6.97 9.02 -2.23
N GLU A 295 -6.59 7.75 -2.10
CA GLU A 295 -5.84 7.02 -3.13
C GLU A 295 -4.41 7.54 -3.40
N GLY A 296 -3.65 7.96 -2.37
CA GLY A 296 -2.26 8.43 -2.52
C GLY A 296 -1.19 7.38 -2.88
N GLY A 297 -1.58 6.12 -3.10
CA GLY A 297 -0.69 4.97 -3.33
C GLY A 297 0.11 4.56 -2.08
N VAL A 298 0.70 3.36 -2.11
CA VAL A 298 1.51 2.88 -0.98
C VAL A 298 2.86 3.62 -0.87
N PRO A 299 3.41 3.81 0.34
CA PRO A 299 4.76 4.32 0.51
C PRO A 299 5.77 3.33 -0.07
N GLY A 300 6.92 3.86 -0.50
CA GLY A 300 8.08 3.05 -0.85
C GLY A 300 8.70 2.35 0.37
N ARG A 301 9.91 1.83 0.17
CA ARG A 301 10.72 1.19 1.21
C ARG A 301 12.11 1.80 1.25
N VAL A 302 12.59 2.05 2.45
CA VAL A 302 13.99 2.35 2.71
C VAL A 302 14.64 1.12 3.36
N LEU A 303 15.77 0.68 2.82
CA LEU A 303 16.45 -0.55 3.19
C LEU A 303 17.87 -0.25 3.66
N ALA A 304 18.35 -1.02 4.63
CA ALA A 304 19.77 -1.06 4.96
C ALA A 304 20.51 -1.82 3.86
N ARG A 305 21.67 -1.31 3.46
CA ARG A 305 22.62 -2.05 2.62
C ARG A 305 23.58 -2.85 3.48
#